data_AF-A0A0Q4QFF4-F1
#
_entry.id   AF-A0A0Q4QFF4-F1
#
_cell.length_a   1.000
_cell.length_b   1.000
_cell.length_c   1.000
_cell.angle_alpha   90.00
_cell.angle_beta   90.00
_cell.angle_gamma   90.00
#
_symmetry.space_group_name_H-M   'P 1'
#
loop_
_entity.id
_entity.type
_entity.pdbx_description
1 polymer ?
#
loop_
_entity_poly.entity_id
_entity_poly.type
_entity_poly.pdbx_seq_one_letter_code
_entity_poly.pdbx_strand_id
1 'polypeptide(L)'
;MNRQLRFYENKELGNLRHKASFAAAHSPDSMSIGISIEDPSGMTIWEVSKRIRESHFERAVYCALIELLEIIHQLEILRIDITCKHSDIVEQIEADREVAADSIDLFEIAWNQLNLIHNYTLELSAEEGNTPAEDLCILASSNKDVENIIDNDHDILKKAADLKELALKHWNRANHLYWIVNKKSGSESIGWMEQVGPEHYLWHESNLHLYMIDLEQLICSCPEHRKYPMKRCDHVNMLLEKLNVKSSNCG
;
A
#
# COMPACT_ATOMS: atom_id res chain seq x y z
N MET A 1 14.29 -7.97 -16.86
CA MET A 1 13.27 -8.46 -17.80
C MET A 1 11.98 -8.68 -17.02
N ASN A 2 10.90 -8.02 -17.42
CA ASN A 2 9.57 -8.28 -16.86
C ASN A 2 8.86 -9.23 -17.80
N ARG A 3 8.36 -10.35 -17.28
CA ARG A 3 7.66 -11.35 -18.08
C ARG A 3 6.29 -11.62 -17.49
N GLN A 4 5.27 -11.05 -18.12
CA GLN A 4 3.89 -11.46 -17.89
C GLN A 4 3.65 -12.78 -18.62
N LEU A 5 3.32 -13.84 -17.88
CA LEU A 5 3.15 -15.18 -18.46
C LEU A 5 1.70 -15.44 -18.89
N ARG A 6 0.73 -14.76 -18.27
CA ARG A 6 -0.71 -14.86 -18.62
C ARG A 6 -1.47 -13.55 -18.38
N PHE A 7 -2.53 -13.35 -19.16
CA PHE A 7 -3.50 -12.27 -18.99
C PHE A 7 -4.78 -12.85 -18.38
N TYR A 8 -5.31 -12.21 -17.33
CA TYR A 8 -6.58 -12.61 -16.73
C TYR A 8 -7.68 -11.68 -17.23
N GLU A 9 -8.64 -12.23 -17.97
CA GLU A 9 -9.86 -11.50 -18.35
C GLU A 9 -10.97 -11.63 -17.28
N ASN A 10 -10.82 -12.54 -16.32
CA ASN A 10 -11.86 -12.86 -15.35
C ASN A 10 -11.58 -12.25 -13.97
N LYS A 11 -12.37 -11.23 -13.61
CA LYS A 11 -12.32 -10.53 -12.31
C LYS A 11 -12.54 -11.43 -11.09
N GLU A 12 -13.17 -12.60 -11.27
CA GLU A 12 -13.39 -13.55 -10.17
C GLU A 12 -12.08 -14.13 -9.62
N LEU A 13 -11.02 -14.19 -10.42
CA LEU A 13 -9.74 -14.73 -10.00
C LEU A 13 -9.01 -13.79 -9.04
N GLY A 14 -9.16 -12.46 -9.17
CA GLY A 14 -8.56 -11.49 -8.25
C GLY A 14 -9.05 -11.62 -6.79
N ASN A 15 -10.22 -12.25 -6.58
CA ASN A 15 -10.76 -12.59 -5.27
C ASN A 15 -10.16 -13.85 -4.64
N LEU A 16 -9.46 -14.67 -5.42
CA LEU A 16 -8.78 -15.85 -4.92
C LEU A 16 -7.42 -15.48 -4.34
N ARG A 17 -6.96 -16.27 -3.36
CA ARG A 17 -5.72 -16.01 -2.64
C ARG A 17 -4.52 -16.44 -3.49
N HIS A 18 -3.72 -15.46 -3.89
CA HIS A 18 -2.48 -15.64 -4.65
C HIS A 18 -1.29 -15.83 -3.71
N LYS A 19 -0.15 -16.24 -4.25
CA LYS A 19 1.12 -16.27 -3.54
C LYS A 19 2.13 -15.40 -4.26
N ALA A 20 2.94 -14.67 -3.51
CA ALA A 20 4.06 -13.92 -4.06
C ALA A 20 5.32 -14.12 -3.23
N SER A 21 6.45 -14.01 -3.90
CA SER A 21 7.76 -13.94 -3.27
C SER A 21 8.56 -12.80 -3.88
N PHE A 22 9.36 -12.13 -3.06
CA PHE A 22 10.33 -11.14 -3.51
C PHE A 22 11.66 -11.31 -2.77
N ALA A 23 12.74 -10.94 -3.45
CA ALA A 23 14.09 -11.03 -2.91
C ALA A 23 14.97 -9.93 -3.50
N ALA A 24 16.04 -9.59 -2.77
CA ALA A 24 17.15 -8.82 -3.30
C ALA A 24 18.47 -9.55 -3.03
N ALA A 25 19.45 -9.35 -3.91
CA ALA A 25 20.79 -9.93 -3.78
C ALA A 25 21.87 -8.96 -4.24
N HIS A 26 23.04 -9.04 -3.60
CA HIS A 26 24.23 -8.33 -4.04
C HIS A 26 24.68 -8.75 -5.44
N SER A 27 25.06 -7.76 -6.25
CA SER A 27 25.81 -7.93 -7.50
C SER A 27 27.12 -7.15 -7.42
N PRO A 28 28.13 -7.45 -8.28
CA PRO A 28 29.46 -6.84 -8.19
C PRO A 28 29.47 -5.30 -8.17
N ASP A 29 28.51 -4.64 -8.83
CA ASP A 29 28.45 -3.17 -8.97
C ASP A 29 27.03 -2.61 -8.69
N SER A 30 26.10 -3.43 -8.21
CA SER A 30 24.68 -3.07 -8.12
C SER A 30 23.95 -4.02 -7.17
N MET A 31 22.63 -3.85 -7.05
CA MET A 31 21.76 -4.88 -6.49
C MET A 31 20.95 -5.55 -7.59
N SER A 32 20.45 -6.74 -7.32
CA SER A 32 19.49 -7.47 -8.15
C SER A 32 18.23 -7.69 -7.34
N ILE A 33 17.08 -7.58 -7.99
CA ILE A 33 15.78 -7.93 -7.40
C ILE A 33 15.13 -9.03 -8.24
N GLY A 34 14.36 -9.86 -7.55
CA GLY A 34 13.61 -10.95 -8.13
C GLY A 34 12.22 -11.00 -7.51
N ILE A 35 11.21 -11.21 -8.34
CA ILE A 35 9.80 -11.25 -7.92
C ILE A 35 9.10 -12.37 -8.69
N SER A 36 8.34 -13.19 -7.98
CA SER A 36 7.48 -14.20 -8.58
C SER A 36 6.08 -14.13 -7.98
N ILE A 37 5.06 -14.22 -8.82
CA ILE A 37 3.66 -14.30 -8.41
C ILE A 37 3.06 -15.58 -8.98
N GLU A 38 2.43 -16.37 -8.11
CA GLU A 38 1.69 -17.57 -8.42
C GLU A 38 0.19 -17.36 -8.20
N ASP A 39 -0.61 -17.95 -9.08
CA ASP A 39 -2.05 -18.02 -8.90
C ASP A 39 -2.46 -19.08 -7.88
N PRO A 40 -3.76 -19.19 -7.54
CA PRO A 40 -4.25 -20.17 -6.58
C PRO A 40 -4.01 -21.63 -6.98
N SER A 41 -3.72 -21.91 -8.25
CA SER A 41 -3.38 -23.25 -8.73
C SER A 41 -1.90 -23.59 -8.53
N GLY A 42 -1.10 -22.63 -8.05
CA GLY A 42 0.36 -22.74 -7.91
C GLY A 42 1.10 -22.47 -9.23
N MET A 43 0.43 -21.88 -10.23
CA MET A 43 1.06 -21.56 -11.50
C MET A 43 1.63 -20.14 -11.47
N THR A 44 2.91 -19.99 -11.84
CA THR A 44 3.55 -18.69 -11.99
C THR A 44 2.92 -17.89 -13.14
N ILE A 45 2.51 -16.66 -12.82
CA ILE A 45 1.80 -15.75 -13.72
C ILE A 45 2.57 -14.48 -14.02
N TRP A 46 3.52 -14.15 -13.15
CA TRP A 46 4.40 -13.00 -13.32
C TRP A 46 5.78 -13.29 -12.74
N GLU A 47 6.81 -12.87 -13.47
CA GLU A 47 8.20 -12.92 -13.02
C GLU A 47 8.92 -11.60 -13.35
N VAL A 48 9.71 -11.11 -12.39
CA VAL A 48 10.66 -10.00 -12.58
C VAL A 48 12.04 -10.48 -12.18
N SER A 49 13.01 -10.21 -13.05
CA SER A 49 14.44 -10.37 -12.78
C SER A 49 15.15 -9.12 -13.28
N LYS A 50 15.66 -8.29 -12.37
CA LYS A 50 16.13 -6.93 -12.69
C LYS A 50 17.35 -6.54 -11.85
N ARG A 51 18.33 -5.89 -12.48
CA ARG A 51 19.41 -5.18 -11.78
C ARG A 51 18.93 -3.76 -11.47
N ILE A 52 19.18 -3.30 -10.26
CA ILE A 52 18.83 -1.94 -9.81
C ILE A 52 20.08 -1.20 -9.37
N ARG A 53 20.10 0.11 -9.63
CA ARG A 53 21.22 1.01 -9.33
C ARG A 53 21.25 1.44 -7.85
N GLU A 54 20.92 0.50 -6.97
CA GLU A 54 20.94 0.69 -5.53
C GLU A 54 22.20 0.03 -4.96
N SER A 55 22.79 0.66 -3.96
CA SER A 55 24.00 0.19 -3.28
C SER A 55 23.73 -0.31 -1.86
N HIS A 56 22.63 0.13 -1.25
CA HIS A 56 22.20 -0.29 0.07
C HIS A 56 21.25 -1.50 -0.02
N PHE A 57 21.58 -2.56 0.70
CA PHE A 57 20.84 -3.83 0.62
C PHE A 57 19.38 -3.67 1.07
N GLU A 58 19.15 -3.01 2.21
CA GLU A 58 17.80 -2.77 2.76
C GLU A 58 16.92 -2.00 1.78
N ARG A 59 17.42 -0.88 1.23
CA ARG A 59 16.74 -0.13 0.16
C ARG A 59 16.42 -1.00 -1.05
N ALA A 60 17.32 -1.90 -1.45
CA ALA A 60 17.08 -2.82 -2.56
C ALA A 60 15.96 -3.82 -2.25
N VAL A 61 15.84 -4.30 -1.01
CA VAL A 61 14.72 -5.15 -0.59
C VAL A 61 13.40 -4.38 -0.61
N TYR A 62 13.37 -3.14 -0.12
CA TYR A 62 12.18 -2.29 -0.26
C TYR A 62 11.81 -2.01 -1.72
N CYS A 63 12.80 -1.77 -2.59
CA CYS A 63 12.55 -1.63 -4.02
C CYS A 63 11.90 -2.89 -4.62
N ALA A 64 12.35 -4.08 -4.22
CA ALA A 64 11.75 -5.34 -4.65
C ALA A 64 10.29 -5.48 -4.17
N LEU A 65 10.02 -5.11 -2.92
CA LEU A 65 8.66 -5.10 -2.37
C LEU A 65 7.75 -4.10 -3.09
N ILE A 66 8.21 -2.87 -3.32
CA ILE A 66 7.43 -1.83 -4.02
C ILE A 66 7.08 -2.28 -5.44
N GLU A 67 8.04 -2.82 -6.19
CA GLU A 67 7.78 -3.32 -7.55
C GLU A 67 6.81 -4.51 -7.51
N LEU A 68 6.88 -5.39 -6.51
CA LEU A 68 5.89 -6.46 -6.32
C LEU A 68 4.48 -5.87 -6.11
N LEU A 69 4.34 -4.89 -5.22
CA LEU A 69 3.06 -4.26 -4.90
C LEU A 69 2.46 -3.53 -6.11
N GLU A 70 3.29 -2.86 -6.92
CA GLU A 70 2.85 -2.26 -8.19
C GLU A 70 2.25 -3.30 -9.14
N ILE A 71 2.87 -4.47 -9.24
CA ILE A 71 2.38 -5.58 -10.08
C ILE A 71 1.07 -6.13 -9.52
N ILE A 72 0.95 -6.31 -8.20
CA ILE A 72 -0.28 -6.76 -7.53
C ILE A 72 -1.44 -5.81 -7.85
N HIS A 73 -1.20 -4.50 -7.76
CA HIS A 73 -2.19 -3.47 -8.11
C HIS A 73 -2.55 -3.50 -9.60
N GLN A 74 -1.56 -3.66 -10.48
CA GLN A 74 -1.78 -3.79 -11.92
C GLN A 74 -2.62 -5.03 -12.28
N LEU A 75 -2.45 -6.12 -11.53
CA LEU A 75 -3.20 -7.36 -11.71
C LEU A 75 -4.56 -7.38 -11.00
N GLU A 76 -4.92 -6.30 -10.30
CA GLU A 76 -6.14 -6.20 -9.48
C GLU A 76 -6.27 -7.37 -8.47
N ILE A 77 -5.14 -7.84 -7.90
CA ILE A 77 -5.13 -8.92 -6.90
C ILE A 77 -5.58 -8.35 -5.55
N LEU A 78 -6.66 -8.92 -5.00
CA LEU A 78 -7.26 -8.44 -3.75
C LEU A 78 -6.81 -9.25 -2.52
N ARG A 79 -6.33 -10.48 -2.74
CA ARG A 79 -5.91 -11.41 -1.68
C ARG A 79 -4.57 -12.06 -2.01
N ILE A 80 -3.57 -11.88 -1.16
CA ILE A 80 -2.23 -12.40 -1.44
C ILE A 80 -1.45 -12.79 -0.19
N ASP A 81 -0.74 -13.91 -0.26
CA ASP A 81 0.26 -14.32 0.72
C ASP A 81 1.65 -13.94 0.20
N ILE A 82 2.32 -12.99 0.87
CA ILE A 82 3.63 -12.48 0.48
C ILE A 82 4.70 -13.12 1.36
N THR A 83 5.75 -13.62 0.73
CA THR A 83 6.90 -14.21 1.43
C THR A 83 8.20 -13.48 1.09
N CYS A 84 9.03 -13.27 2.10
CA CYS A 84 10.37 -12.70 1.98
C CYS A 84 11.35 -13.48 2.87
N LYS A 85 12.64 -13.47 2.53
CA LYS A 85 13.69 -14.04 3.39
C LYS A 85 14.37 -13.03 4.30
N HIS A 86 14.07 -11.75 4.15
CA HIS A 86 14.70 -10.70 4.92
C HIS A 86 13.84 -10.39 6.15
N SER A 87 14.19 -11.02 7.28
CA SER A 87 13.47 -10.89 8.55
C SER A 87 13.30 -9.44 8.97
N ASP A 88 14.33 -8.61 8.78
CA ASP A 88 14.30 -7.20 9.20
C ASP A 88 13.15 -6.43 8.53
N ILE A 89 12.93 -6.66 7.24
CA ILE A 89 11.86 -5.99 6.47
C ILE A 89 10.48 -6.46 6.93
N VAL A 90 10.32 -7.77 7.17
CA VAL A 90 9.08 -8.33 7.70
C VAL A 90 8.80 -7.75 9.09
N GLU A 91 9.80 -7.68 9.96
CA GLU A 91 9.67 -7.14 11.31
C GLU A 91 9.44 -5.62 11.33
N GLN A 92 10.04 -4.86 10.42
CA GLN A 92 9.78 -3.41 10.28
C GLN A 92 8.35 -3.13 9.85
N ILE A 93 7.77 -3.95 8.97
CA ILE A 93 6.40 -3.80 8.49
C ILE A 93 5.40 -4.32 9.54
N GLU A 94 5.59 -5.51 10.08
CA GLU A 94 4.59 -6.17 10.95
C GLU A 94 4.74 -5.81 12.43
N ALA A 95 5.95 -5.49 12.90
CA ALA A 95 6.25 -5.36 14.33
C ALA A 95 6.69 -3.95 14.75
N ASP A 96 6.44 -2.93 13.93
CA ASP A 96 6.69 -1.51 14.22
C ASP A 96 8.13 -1.24 14.70
N ARG A 97 9.10 -1.87 14.04
CA ARG A 97 10.53 -1.66 14.32
C ARG A 97 11.05 -0.39 13.64
N GLU A 98 12.10 0.18 14.24
CA GLU A 98 12.77 1.35 13.70
C GLU A 98 13.38 1.03 12.31
N VAL A 99 13.05 1.89 11.34
CA VAL A 99 13.57 1.83 9.97
C VAL A 99 14.76 2.78 9.87
N ALA A 100 15.81 2.36 9.17
CA ALA A 100 16.96 3.21 8.94
C ALA A 100 16.54 4.52 8.24
N ALA A 101 17.12 5.66 8.67
CA ALA A 101 16.72 6.97 8.15
C ALA A 101 16.91 7.12 6.63
N ASP A 102 17.84 6.36 6.05
CA ASP A 102 18.09 6.33 4.61
C ASP A 102 17.12 5.41 3.84
N SER A 103 16.24 4.67 4.52
CA SER A 103 15.26 3.75 3.91
C SER A 103 13.81 4.10 4.25
N ILE A 104 13.60 5.14 5.08
CA ILE A 104 12.28 5.54 5.58
C ILE A 104 11.32 5.96 4.45
N ASP A 105 11.84 6.58 3.38
CA ASP A 105 11.06 7.00 2.22
C ASP A 105 10.46 5.78 1.48
N LEU A 106 11.27 4.75 1.24
CA LEU A 106 10.85 3.53 0.59
C LEU A 106 9.93 2.69 1.48
N PHE A 107 10.20 2.64 2.79
CA PHE A 107 9.30 2.02 3.76
C PHE A 107 7.91 2.64 3.72
N GLU A 108 7.80 3.98 3.77
CA GLU A 108 6.52 4.67 3.71
C GLU A 108 5.77 4.38 2.41
N ILE A 109 6.47 4.28 1.27
CA ILE A 109 5.86 3.91 -0.02
C ILE A 109 5.33 2.47 0.04
N ALA A 110 6.14 1.52 0.48
CA ALA A 110 5.76 0.10 0.57
C ALA A 110 4.57 -0.09 1.53
N TRP A 111 4.64 0.54 2.70
CA TRP A 111 3.58 0.51 3.71
C TRP A 111 2.26 1.07 3.18
N ASN A 112 2.30 2.22 2.50
CA ASN A 112 1.10 2.80 1.91
C ASN A 112 0.51 1.89 0.82
N GLN A 113 1.34 1.24 -0.01
CA GLN A 113 0.87 0.33 -1.04
C GLN A 113 0.29 -0.97 -0.48
N LEU A 114 0.87 -1.52 0.60
CA LEU A 114 0.33 -2.70 1.30
C LEU A 114 -1.08 -2.43 1.85
N ASN A 115 -1.30 -1.25 2.44
CA ASN A 115 -2.59 -0.83 2.97
C ASN A 115 -3.69 -0.66 1.90
N LEU A 116 -3.33 -0.63 0.61
CA LEU A 116 -4.31 -0.63 -0.49
C LEU A 116 -4.80 -2.05 -0.83
N ILE A 117 -4.10 -3.10 -0.39
CA ILE A 117 -4.47 -4.49 -0.65
C ILE A 117 -5.51 -4.92 0.38
N HIS A 118 -6.64 -5.46 -0.09
CA HIS A 118 -7.78 -5.76 0.76
C HIS A 118 -7.48 -6.81 1.83
N ASN A 119 -6.64 -7.80 1.51
CA ASN A 119 -6.23 -8.84 2.43
C ASN A 119 -4.84 -9.36 2.04
N TYR A 120 -3.83 -9.12 2.87
CA TYR A 120 -2.50 -9.68 2.65
C TYR A 120 -1.98 -10.38 3.90
N THR A 121 -1.03 -11.29 3.72
CA THR A 121 -0.09 -11.69 4.76
C THR A 121 1.33 -11.39 4.29
N LEU A 122 2.21 -11.02 5.22
CA LEU A 122 3.63 -10.87 4.96
C LEU A 122 4.39 -11.75 5.96
N GLU A 123 5.04 -12.79 5.46
CA GLU A 123 5.68 -13.79 6.31
C GLU A 123 7.14 -14.03 5.92
N LEU A 124 7.94 -14.38 6.92
CA LEU A 124 9.30 -14.87 6.71
C LEU A 124 9.23 -16.26 6.09
N SER A 125 9.93 -16.47 4.97
CA SER A 125 10.10 -17.77 4.36
C SER A 125 10.84 -18.72 5.31
N ALA A 126 10.37 -19.96 5.45
CA ALA A 126 10.77 -20.88 6.52
C ALA A 126 12.23 -21.44 6.48
N GLU A 127 13.08 -21.07 5.50
CA GLU A 127 14.44 -21.63 5.22
C GLU A 127 14.45 -23.16 4.99
N GLU A 128 15.30 -23.84 4.19
CA GLU A 128 16.37 -23.56 3.24
C GLU A 128 15.86 -23.92 1.82
N GLY A 129 15.93 -23.00 0.87
CA GLY A 129 15.54 -23.30 -0.51
C GLY A 129 15.39 -22.04 -1.33
N ASN A 130 15.86 -22.06 -2.58
CA ASN A 130 15.71 -20.95 -3.51
C ASN A 130 14.21 -20.70 -3.70
N THR A 131 13.72 -19.60 -3.12
CA THR A 131 12.45 -19.04 -3.56
C THR A 131 12.57 -18.71 -5.04
N PRO A 132 11.50 -18.82 -5.84
CA PRO A 132 11.54 -18.40 -7.23
C PRO A 132 12.11 -16.97 -7.42
N ALA A 133 11.88 -16.09 -6.45
CA ALA A 133 12.47 -14.75 -6.41
C ALA A 133 14.01 -14.73 -6.30
N GLU A 134 14.63 -15.63 -5.56
CA GLU A 134 16.10 -15.70 -5.47
C GLU A 134 16.74 -16.21 -6.76
N ASP A 135 16.13 -17.22 -7.40
CA ASP A 135 16.59 -17.69 -8.70
C ASP A 135 16.55 -16.55 -9.74
N LEU A 136 15.53 -15.71 -9.67
CA LEU A 136 15.40 -14.50 -10.50
C LEU A 136 16.46 -13.44 -10.15
N CYS A 137 16.87 -13.32 -8.88
CA CYS A 137 18.00 -12.45 -8.50
C CYS A 137 19.31 -12.97 -9.11
N ILE A 138 19.58 -14.27 -9.01
CA ILE A 138 20.79 -14.90 -9.58
C ILE A 138 20.83 -14.72 -11.10
N LEU A 139 19.67 -14.88 -11.76
CA LEU A 139 19.53 -14.63 -13.19
C LEU A 139 19.83 -13.17 -13.55
N ALA A 140 19.38 -12.21 -12.74
CA ALA A 140 19.66 -10.79 -12.96
C ALA A 140 21.15 -10.47 -12.78
N SER A 141 21.78 -11.03 -11.74
CA SER A 141 23.19 -10.79 -11.43
C SER A 141 24.15 -11.39 -12.47
N SER A 142 23.77 -12.52 -13.08
CA SER A 142 24.59 -13.21 -14.08
C SER A 142 24.51 -12.60 -15.48
N ASN A 143 23.47 -11.81 -15.77
CA ASN A 143 23.22 -11.28 -17.10
C ASN A 143 23.82 -9.86 -17.25
N LYS A 144 25.07 -9.79 -17.74
CA LYS A 144 25.81 -8.52 -17.93
C LYS A 144 25.20 -7.61 -19.01
N ASP A 145 24.40 -8.18 -19.92
CA ASP A 145 23.83 -7.48 -21.08
C ASP A 145 22.44 -6.87 -20.80
N VAL A 146 21.94 -6.96 -19.56
CA VAL A 146 20.67 -6.32 -19.18
C VAL A 146 20.94 -4.85 -18.85
N GLU A 147 21.01 -4.02 -19.90
CA GLU A 147 21.12 -2.55 -19.85
C GLU A 147 19.91 -1.83 -19.22
N ASN A 148 19.02 -2.53 -18.51
CA ASN A 148 17.92 -1.91 -17.78
C ASN A 148 18.35 -1.47 -16.38
N ILE A 149 19.45 -0.73 -16.29
CA ILE A 149 19.83 -0.08 -15.04
C ILE A 149 18.98 1.20 -14.93
N ILE A 150 17.83 1.08 -14.28
CA ILE A 150 16.93 2.21 -14.03
C ILE A 150 17.57 3.10 -12.95
N ASP A 151 17.68 4.41 -13.24
CA ASP A 151 18.02 5.41 -12.23
C ASP A 151 16.83 5.56 -11.27
N ASN A 152 16.92 4.83 -10.15
CA ASN A 152 15.82 4.61 -9.21
C ASN A 152 15.30 5.92 -8.60
N ASP A 153 16.15 6.89 -8.25
CA ASP A 153 15.69 8.02 -7.45
C ASP A 153 14.70 8.93 -8.18
N HIS A 154 14.89 9.19 -9.48
CA HIS A 154 14.01 10.11 -10.21
C HIS A 154 12.74 9.44 -10.74
N ASP A 155 12.83 8.18 -11.18
CA ASP A 155 11.69 7.44 -11.69
C ASP A 155 10.81 6.89 -10.55
N ILE A 156 11.36 6.46 -9.41
CA ILE A 156 10.55 5.99 -8.26
C ILE A 156 9.79 7.17 -7.64
N LEU A 157 10.42 8.33 -7.44
CA LEU A 157 9.74 9.50 -6.88
C LEU A 157 8.65 10.06 -7.80
N LYS A 158 8.90 10.07 -9.11
CA LYS A 158 7.88 10.49 -10.09
C LYS A 158 6.74 9.47 -10.18
N LYS A 159 7.05 8.17 -10.18
CA LYS A 159 6.04 7.11 -10.13
C LYS A 159 5.27 7.09 -8.82
N ALA A 160 5.87 7.42 -7.69
CA ALA A 160 5.18 7.56 -6.41
C ALA A 160 4.16 8.71 -6.46
N ALA A 161 4.48 9.81 -7.14
CA ALA A 161 3.51 10.89 -7.40
C ALA A 161 2.37 10.43 -8.33
N ASP A 162 2.69 9.72 -9.40
CA ASP A 162 1.70 9.18 -10.35
C ASP A 162 0.82 8.08 -9.71
N LEU A 163 1.38 7.23 -8.85
CA LEU A 163 0.68 6.21 -8.07
C LEU A 163 -0.16 6.84 -6.97
N LYS A 164 0.28 7.93 -6.35
CA LYS A 164 -0.56 8.73 -5.45
C LYS A 164 -1.77 9.28 -6.20
N GLU A 165 -1.58 9.77 -7.43
CA GLU A 165 -2.69 10.25 -8.27
C GLU A 165 -3.61 9.12 -8.74
N LEU A 166 -3.05 7.97 -9.12
CA LEU A 166 -3.79 6.77 -9.54
C LEU A 166 -4.56 6.14 -8.37
N ALA A 167 -3.93 6.03 -7.20
CA ALA A 167 -4.56 5.63 -5.95
C ALA A 167 -5.71 6.59 -5.64
N LEU A 168 -5.51 7.92 -5.69
CA LEU A 168 -6.60 8.90 -5.57
C LEU A 168 -7.73 8.64 -6.59
N LYS A 169 -7.40 8.27 -7.83
CA LYS A 169 -8.37 8.09 -8.93
C LYS A 169 -9.19 6.80 -8.80
N HIS A 170 -8.58 5.70 -8.36
CA HIS A 170 -9.25 4.42 -8.13
C HIS A 170 -9.98 4.39 -6.78
N TRP A 171 -9.40 5.02 -5.75
CA TRP A 171 -9.99 5.23 -4.42
C TRP A 171 -11.29 6.05 -4.50
N ASN A 172 -11.35 7.09 -5.35
CA ASN A 172 -12.56 7.88 -5.59
C ASN A 172 -13.68 7.16 -6.36
N ARG A 173 -13.39 6.00 -6.99
CA ARG A 173 -14.38 5.25 -7.79
C ARG A 173 -15.11 4.18 -7.01
N ALA A 174 -14.54 3.68 -5.91
CA ALA A 174 -15.09 2.53 -5.20
C ALA A 174 -16.03 2.90 -4.04
N ASN A 175 -15.87 4.06 -3.42
CA ASN A 175 -16.70 4.52 -2.30
C ASN A 175 -16.64 6.06 -2.23
N HIS A 176 -17.68 6.70 -1.69
CA HIS A 176 -17.76 8.16 -1.48
C HIS A 176 -16.75 8.63 -0.43
N LEU A 177 -15.46 8.59 -0.76
CA LEU A 177 -14.33 8.87 0.10
C LEU A 177 -13.90 10.33 -0.04
N TYR A 178 -13.95 11.05 1.08
CA TYR A 178 -13.58 12.47 1.14
C TYR A 178 -12.28 12.62 1.91
N TRP A 179 -11.26 13.20 1.26
CA TRP A 179 -10.07 13.70 1.96
C TRP A 179 -10.41 15.06 2.57
N ILE A 180 -10.18 15.22 3.88
CA ILE A 180 -10.44 16.49 4.55
C ILE A 180 -9.25 16.84 5.46
N VAL A 181 -8.72 18.04 5.25
CA VAL A 181 -7.67 18.63 6.08
C VAL A 181 -8.29 19.73 6.94
N ASN A 182 -8.27 19.55 8.26
CA ASN A 182 -8.69 20.60 9.18
C ASN A 182 -7.52 21.55 9.46
N LYS A 183 -7.66 22.83 9.06
CA LYS A 183 -6.65 23.87 9.28
C LYS A 183 -6.95 24.78 10.47
N LYS A 184 -8.07 24.61 11.17
CA LYS A 184 -8.55 25.58 12.18
C LYS A 184 -8.09 25.31 13.61
N SER A 185 -7.67 24.09 13.95
CA SER A 185 -7.35 23.69 15.34
C SER A 185 -5.85 23.60 15.66
N GLY A 186 -4.96 23.82 14.69
CA GLY A 186 -3.51 23.61 14.88
C GLY A 186 -3.10 22.13 14.96
N SER A 187 -4.07 21.21 15.00
CA SER A 187 -3.88 19.77 14.80
C SER A 187 -4.34 19.41 13.38
N GLU A 188 -3.41 19.00 12.52
CA GLU A 188 -3.74 18.46 11.20
C GLU A 188 -4.26 17.03 11.39
N SER A 189 -5.57 16.87 11.51
CA SER A 189 -6.20 15.54 11.40
C SER A 189 -6.43 15.23 9.93
N ILE A 190 -5.71 14.21 9.46
CA ILE A 190 -5.82 13.66 8.11
C ILE A 190 -6.62 12.37 8.20
N GLY A 191 -7.73 12.33 7.47
CA GLY A 191 -8.58 11.15 7.43
C GLY A 191 -9.46 11.08 6.19
N TRP A 192 -10.19 9.97 6.08
CA TRP A 192 -11.18 9.75 5.03
C TRP A 192 -12.52 9.33 5.61
N MET A 193 -13.59 9.54 4.84
CA MET A 193 -14.95 9.18 5.23
C MET A 193 -15.54 8.11 4.31
N GLU A 194 -16.26 7.14 4.85
CA GLU A 194 -17.01 6.14 4.11
C GLU A 194 -18.50 6.25 4.46
N GLN A 195 -19.38 6.33 3.46
CA GLN A 195 -20.82 6.30 3.70
C GLN A 195 -21.28 4.84 3.84
N VAL A 196 -21.75 4.46 5.04
CA VAL A 196 -22.21 3.10 5.35
C VAL A 196 -23.74 2.98 5.43
N GLY A 197 -24.45 4.11 5.38
CA GLY A 197 -25.90 4.17 5.27
C GLY A 197 -26.35 5.57 4.83
N PRO A 198 -27.66 5.79 4.60
CA PRO A 198 -28.18 7.07 4.13
C PRO A 198 -27.71 8.26 4.99
N GLU A 199 -27.74 8.11 6.32
CA GLU A 199 -27.34 9.13 7.30
C GLU A 199 -26.14 8.69 8.17
N HIS A 200 -25.45 7.60 7.79
CA HIS A 200 -24.38 7.01 8.60
C HIS A 200 -23.05 7.00 7.85
N TYR A 201 -22.02 7.52 8.48
CA TYR A 201 -20.68 7.64 7.92
C TYR A 201 -19.64 7.08 8.89
N LEU A 202 -18.59 6.48 8.37
CA LEU A 202 -17.38 6.14 9.09
C LEU A 202 -16.31 7.18 8.77
N TRP A 203 -15.65 7.71 9.78
CA TRP A 203 -14.46 8.54 9.67
C TRP A 203 -13.25 7.71 10.11
N HIS A 204 -12.25 7.68 9.24
CA HIS A 204 -10.99 6.98 9.47
C HIS A 204 -9.91 8.03 9.72
N GLU A 205 -9.56 8.24 10.98
CA GLU A 205 -8.44 9.09 11.38
C GLU A 205 -7.17 8.22 11.42
N SER A 206 -6.25 8.49 10.50
CA SER A 206 -4.91 7.87 10.43
C SER A 206 -4.88 6.36 10.69
N ASN A 207 -5.44 5.51 9.80
CA ASN A 207 -5.46 4.01 9.83
C ASN A 207 -5.84 3.28 11.14
N LEU A 208 -5.93 3.96 12.29
CA LEU A 208 -5.92 3.40 13.63
C LEU A 208 -7.18 3.77 14.41
N HIS A 209 -7.84 4.86 14.02
CA HIS A 209 -9.04 5.34 14.71
C HIS A 209 -10.21 5.41 13.75
N LEU A 210 -11.26 4.65 14.10
CA LEU A 210 -12.51 4.62 13.36
C LEU A 210 -13.60 5.28 14.20
N TYR A 211 -14.23 6.34 13.67
CA TYR A 211 -15.35 7.00 14.31
C TYR A 211 -16.61 6.88 13.45
N MET A 212 -17.73 6.52 14.07
CA MET A 212 -19.03 6.54 13.43
C MET A 212 -19.63 7.92 13.58
N ILE A 213 -20.19 8.45 12.51
CA ILE A 213 -20.91 9.72 12.45
C ILE A 213 -22.35 9.42 12.02
N ASP A 214 -23.30 9.85 12.84
CA ASP A 214 -24.73 9.86 12.54
C ASP A 214 -25.12 11.30 12.20
N LEU A 215 -25.48 11.56 10.94
CA LEU A 215 -25.84 12.88 10.44
C LEU A 215 -27.21 13.34 10.92
N GLU A 216 -28.17 12.43 11.08
CA GLU A 216 -29.52 12.75 11.54
C GLU A 216 -29.46 13.27 12.97
N GLN A 217 -28.67 12.61 13.81
CA GLN A 217 -28.50 12.98 15.22
C GLN A 217 -27.37 14.00 15.44
N LEU A 218 -26.52 14.22 14.42
CA LEU A 218 -25.31 15.05 14.49
C LEU A 218 -24.32 14.59 15.57
N ILE A 219 -24.24 13.26 15.76
CA ILE A 219 -23.42 12.60 16.79
C ILE A 219 -22.20 11.97 16.12
N CYS A 220 -21.05 12.03 16.82
CA CYS A 220 -19.85 11.32 16.42
C CYS A 220 -19.30 10.46 17.58
N SER A 221 -18.79 9.28 17.28
CA SER A 221 -18.21 8.39 18.29
C SER A 221 -16.79 8.79 18.73
N CYS A 222 -16.20 9.86 18.19
CA CYS A 222 -14.86 10.32 18.53
C CYS A 222 -14.72 10.78 19.99
N PRO A 223 -13.51 10.73 20.58
CA PRO A 223 -13.28 11.10 21.98
C PRO A 223 -13.73 12.52 22.32
N GLU A 224 -13.52 13.47 21.40
CA GLU A 224 -13.88 14.88 21.61
C GLU A 224 -15.39 15.07 21.76
N HIS A 225 -16.19 14.43 20.88
CA HIS A 225 -17.65 14.52 20.95
C HIS A 225 -18.21 13.82 22.19
N ARG A 226 -17.64 12.67 22.59
CA ARG A 226 -18.01 12.00 23.84
C ARG A 226 -17.77 12.88 25.07
N LYS A 227 -16.70 13.68 25.05
CA LYS A 227 -16.37 14.62 26.13
C LYS A 227 -17.31 15.83 26.16
N TYR A 228 -17.80 16.28 25.01
CA TYR A 228 -18.66 17.45 24.87
C TYR A 228 -19.88 17.18 23.96
N PRO A 229 -20.85 16.36 24.38
CA PRO A 229 -21.95 15.88 23.52
C PRO A 229 -22.87 17.00 23.02
N MET A 230 -22.89 18.15 23.70
CA MET A 230 -23.68 19.33 23.29
C MET A 230 -23.00 20.14 22.18
N LYS A 231 -21.74 19.84 21.83
CA LYS A 231 -20.96 20.54 20.80
C LYS A 231 -20.63 19.58 19.66
N ARG A 232 -20.89 20.01 18.42
CA ARG A 232 -20.45 19.28 17.22
C ARG A 232 -18.92 19.24 17.21
N CYS A 233 -18.36 18.05 17.04
CA CYS A 233 -16.92 17.90 16.82
C CYS A 233 -16.56 18.29 15.39
N ASP A 234 -15.26 18.41 15.13
CA ASP A 234 -14.76 18.81 13.82
C ASP A 234 -15.14 17.80 12.73
N HIS A 235 -15.14 16.50 13.01
CA HIS A 235 -15.60 15.46 12.08
C HIS A 235 -17.03 15.71 11.54
N VAL A 236 -17.98 16.07 12.42
CA VAL A 236 -19.37 16.36 12.04
C VAL A 236 -19.46 17.64 11.20
N ASN A 237 -18.77 18.71 11.63
CA ASN A 237 -18.78 19.98 10.90
C ASN A 237 -18.18 19.82 9.50
N MET A 238 -17.07 19.09 9.38
CA MET A 238 -16.41 18.79 8.11
C MET A 238 -17.31 17.98 7.16
N LEU A 239 -18.04 16.99 7.68
CA LEU A 239 -18.99 16.20 6.89
C LEU A 239 -20.15 17.09 6.37
N LEU A 240 -20.72 17.93 7.23
CA LEU A 240 -21.79 18.86 6.84
C LEU A 240 -21.34 19.86 5.76
N GLU A 241 -20.14 20.43 5.92
CA GLU A 241 -19.53 21.33 4.92
C GLU A 241 -19.36 20.61 3.57
N LYS A 242 -18.88 19.36 3.58
CA LYS A 242 -18.67 18.57 2.35
C LYS A 242 -19.97 18.21 1.64
N LEU A 243 -21.01 17.85 2.38
CA LEU A 243 -22.30 17.48 1.80
C LEU A 243 -23.11 18.69 1.32
N ASN A 244 -22.60 19.92 1.49
CA ASN A 244 -23.34 21.15 1.25
C ASN A 244 -24.70 21.18 1.97
N VAL A 245 -24.81 20.45 3.08
CA VAL A 245 -26.00 20.47 3.92
C VAL A 245 -25.96 21.80 4.64
N LYS A 246 -26.69 22.79 4.11
CA LYS A 246 -26.91 24.06 4.81
C LYS A 246 -27.46 23.69 6.17
N SER A 247 -26.77 24.07 7.24
CA SER A 247 -27.31 23.98 8.58
C SER A 247 -28.60 24.79 8.60
N SER A 248 -29.74 24.11 8.45
CA SER A 248 -31.03 24.68 8.78
C SER A 248 -30.91 25.12 10.23
N ASN A 249 -31.07 26.42 10.47
CA ASN A 249 -30.94 27.04 11.78
C ASN A 249 -31.79 26.28 12.80
N CYS A 250 -31.15 25.47 13.64
CA CYS A 250 -31.69 25.09 14.93
C CYS A 250 -31.41 26.28 15.86
N GLY A 251 -32.47 27.03 16.17
CA GLY A 251 -32.48 27.98 17.29
C GLY A 251 -32.46 27.27 18.63
#